data_AF-A0A3N9V5T9-F1
#
_entry.id   AF-A0A3N9V5T9-F1
#
_cell.length_a   1.000
_cell.length_b   1.000
_cell.length_c   1.000
_cell.angle_alpha   90.00
_cell.angle_beta   90.00
_cell.angle_gamma   90.00
#
_symmetry.space_group_name_H-M   'P 1'
#
loop_
_entity.id
_entity.type
_entity.pdbx_description
1 polymer ?
#
loop_
_entity_poly.entity_id
_entity_poly.type
_entity_poly.pdbx_seq_one_letter_code
_entity_poly.pdbx_strand_id
1 'polypeptide(L)'
;MDALLDMLDKARRWIRYDAEADFYYKHFPSLVDQADLILRPMQRSDIKVLADIESAAYEFPWELETFRSCFKIGYHCWVGERAREVVGYGISTIGAGESHVLNLCISPNWQGRG
;
A
#
# COMPACT_ATOMS: atom_id res chain seq x y z
N MET A 1 17.82 23.30 -14.08
CA MET A 1 16.51 22.65 -13.92
C MET A 1 16.68 21.17 -13.60
N ASP A 2 17.61 20.47 -14.25
CA ASP A 2 17.90 19.04 -14.03
C ASP A 2 18.48 18.69 -12.66
N ALA A 3 19.33 19.55 -12.08
CA ALA A 3 19.91 19.30 -10.76
C ALA A 3 18.87 19.35 -9.62
N LEU A 4 17.79 20.12 -9.79
CA LEU A 4 16.70 20.21 -8.80
C LEU A 4 15.81 18.97 -8.88
N LEU A 5 15.53 18.48 -10.10
CA LEU A 5 14.80 17.24 -10.33
C LEU A 5 15.59 16.02 -9.81
N ASP A 6 16.90 15.94 -10.07
CA ASP A 6 17.77 14.88 -9.54
C ASP A 6 17.87 14.91 -8.00
N MET A 7 17.87 16.11 -7.41
CA MET A 7 17.86 16.26 -5.94
C MET A 7 16.51 15.87 -5.33
N LEU A 8 15.40 16.19 -5.99
CA LEU A 8 14.05 15.78 -5.57
C LEU A 8 13.86 14.26 -5.74
N ASP A 9 14.40 13.66 -6.80
CA ASP A 9 14.38 12.22 -6.99
C ASP A 9 15.28 11.50 -5.98
N LYS A 10 16.45 12.05 -5.66
CA LYS A 10 17.31 11.55 -4.57
C LYS A 10 16.63 11.66 -3.21
N ALA A 11 15.95 12.76 -2.91
CA ALA A 11 15.19 12.91 -1.66
C ALA A 11 13.99 11.93 -1.61
N ARG A 12 13.27 11.77 -2.72
CA ARG A 12 12.17 10.81 -2.86
C ARG A 12 12.65 9.36 -2.75
N ARG A 13 13.85 9.06 -3.23
CA ARG A 13 14.52 7.75 -3.14
C ARG A 13 15.11 7.50 -1.75
N TRP A 14 15.55 8.53 -1.03
CA TRP A 14 16.00 8.44 0.36
C TRP A 14 14.83 8.22 1.32
N ILE A 15 13.66 8.83 1.04
CA ILE A 15 12.40 8.56 1.76
C ILE A 15 11.83 7.17 1.41
N ARG A 16 12.16 6.63 0.23
CA ARG A 16 11.81 5.27 -0.21
C ARG A 16 12.93 4.25 0.00
N TYR A 17 13.99 4.58 0.74
CA TYR A 17 15.05 3.61 1.02
C TYR A 17 14.49 2.58 1.99
N ASP A 18 14.04 1.46 1.43
CA ASP A 18 13.57 0.32 2.17
C ASP A 18 14.79 -0.58 2.43
N ALA A 19 15.47 -0.33 3.56
CA ALA A 19 16.57 -1.17 4.02
C ALA A 19 16.14 -2.64 4.20
N GLU A 20 14.83 -2.89 4.34
CA GLU A 20 14.28 -4.22 4.43
C GLU A 20 14.22 -4.88 3.05
N ALA A 21 13.87 -4.17 1.97
CA ALA A 21 13.84 -4.73 0.62
C ALA A 21 15.20 -5.30 0.17
N ASP A 22 16.29 -4.54 0.35
CA ASP A 22 17.65 -5.00 0.04
C ASP A 22 18.10 -6.16 0.95
N PHE A 23 17.67 -6.14 2.22
CA PHE A 23 17.89 -7.23 3.16
C PHE A 23 17.13 -8.51 2.74
N TYR A 24 15.85 -8.39 2.40
CA TYR A 24 15.01 -9.50 1.96
C TYR A 24 15.53 -10.08 0.64
N TYR A 25 15.97 -9.25 -0.30
CA TYR A 25 16.58 -9.72 -1.54
C TYR A 25 17.86 -10.53 -1.28
N LYS A 26 18.72 -10.04 -0.37
CA LYS A 26 19.98 -10.70 -0.02
C LYS A 26 19.78 -12.05 0.69
N HIS A 27 18.77 -12.14 1.56
CA HIS A 27 18.59 -13.30 2.44
C HIS A 27 17.49 -14.27 1.98
N PHE A 28 16.54 -13.80 1.17
CA PHE A 28 15.38 -14.57 0.70
C PHE A 28 15.06 -14.26 -0.79
N PRO A 29 16.03 -14.43 -1.72
CA PRO A 29 15.84 -14.06 -3.13
C PRO A 29 14.64 -14.77 -3.78
N SER A 30 14.34 -16.00 -3.37
CA SER A 30 13.19 -16.76 -3.89
C SER A 30 11.84 -16.12 -3.56
N LEU A 31 11.72 -15.32 -2.49
CA LEU A 31 10.49 -14.59 -2.18
C LEU A 31 10.27 -13.42 -3.14
N VAL A 32 11.35 -12.74 -3.52
CA VAL A 32 11.29 -11.59 -4.43
C VAL A 32 11.04 -12.04 -5.86
N ASP A 33 11.70 -13.11 -6.31
CA ASP A 33 11.53 -13.63 -7.68
C ASP A 33 10.12 -14.19 -7.94
N GLN A 34 9.39 -14.56 -6.88
CA GLN A 34 8.02 -15.09 -6.96
C GLN A 34 6.95 -14.03 -6.65
N ALA A 35 7.33 -12.87 -6.11
CA ALA A 35 6.39 -11.83 -5.70
C ALA A 35 5.78 -11.13 -6.92
N ASP A 36 4.52 -11.46 -7.21
CA ASP A 36 3.72 -10.82 -8.27
C ASP A 36 2.86 -9.65 -7.75
N LEU A 37 2.91 -9.39 -6.44
CA LEU A 37 2.20 -8.30 -5.76
C LEU A 37 3.14 -7.12 -5.51
N ILE A 38 2.78 -5.96 -6.04
CA ILE A 38 3.50 -4.70 -5.87
C ILE A 38 2.76 -3.85 -4.85
N LEU A 39 3.41 -3.53 -3.72
CA LEU A 39 2.89 -2.57 -2.76
C LEU A 39 3.27 -1.15 -3.18
N ARG A 40 2.29 -0.25 -3.18
CA ARG A 40 2.53 1.18 -3.45
C ARG A 40 1.63 2.06 -2.59
N PRO A 41 2.03 3.33 -2.35
CA PRO A 41 1.14 4.30 -1.74
C PRO A 41 -0.16 4.41 -2.55
N MET A 42 -1.28 4.53 -1.83
CA MET A 42 -2.58 4.79 -2.39
C MET A 42 -2.60 6.14 -3.12
N GLN A 43 -3.37 6.20 -4.20
CA GLN A 43 -3.71 7.42 -4.91
C GLN A 43 -5.21 7.68 -4.79
N ARG A 44 -5.62 8.95 -4.98
CA ARG A 44 -7.03 9.33 -4.90
C ARG A 44 -7.93 8.55 -5.88
N SER A 45 -7.38 8.14 -7.03
CA SER A 45 -8.08 7.32 -8.02
C SER A 45 -8.38 5.90 -7.54
N ASP A 46 -7.61 5.37 -6.58
CA ASP A 46 -7.81 4.01 -6.07
C ASP A 46 -9.00 3.92 -5.11
N ILE A 47 -9.43 5.04 -4.51
CA ILE A 47 -10.42 5.05 -3.42
C ILE A 47 -11.72 4.32 -3.79
N LYS A 48 -12.19 4.47 -5.04
CA LYS A 48 -13.40 3.78 -5.48
C LYS A 48 -13.18 2.26 -5.51
N VAL A 49 -12.06 1.80 -6.07
CA VAL A 49 -11.78 0.36 -6.21
C VAL A 49 -11.59 -0.30 -4.85
N LEU A 50 -11.06 0.43 -3.87
CA LEU A 50 -10.97 -0.03 -2.49
C LEU A 50 -12.33 -0.22 -1.84
N ALA A 51 -13.23 0.74 -1.99
CA ALA A 51 -14.58 0.62 -1.46
C ALA A 51 -15.34 -0.55 -2.12
N ASP A 52 -15.08 -0.81 -3.41
CA ASP A 52 -15.62 -1.98 -4.11
C ASP A 52 -15.06 -3.30 -3.51
N ILE A 53 -13.74 -3.37 -3.24
CA ILE A 53 -13.09 -4.51 -2.57
C ILE A 53 -13.67 -4.72 -1.16
N GLU A 54 -13.77 -3.63 -0.39
CA GLU A 54 -14.28 -3.63 0.98
C GLU A 54 -15.70 -4.18 1.06
N SER A 55 -16.57 -3.70 0.17
CA SER A 55 -17.98 -4.12 0.08
C SER A 55 -18.13 -5.58 -0.30
N ALA A 56 -17.16 -6.15 -1.02
CA ALA A 56 -17.15 -7.55 -1.41
C ALA A 56 -16.57 -8.47 -0.30
N ALA A 57 -15.67 -7.95 0.53
CA ALA A 57 -14.91 -8.76 1.48
C ALA A 57 -15.51 -8.78 2.90
N TYR A 58 -16.21 -7.72 3.32
CA TYR A 58 -16.76 -7.62 4.66
C TYR A 58 -18.29 -7.57 4.66
N GLU A 59 -18.89 -8.17 5.69
CA GLU A 59 -20.34 -8.07 5.96
C GLU A 59 -20.75 -6.64 6.37
N PHE A 60 -19.83 -5.91 7.03
CA PHE A 60 -20.03 -4.54 7.50
C PHE A 60 -18.92 -3.63 6.95
N PRO A 61 -18.98 -3.27 5.66
CA PRO A 61 -17.91 -2.56 4.98
C PRO A 61 -17.78 -1.11 5.45
N TRP A 62 -16.56 -0.58 5.42
CA TRP A 62 -16.36 0.86 5.51
C TRP A 62 -17.02 1.62 4.37
N GLU A 63 -17.60 2.78 4.68
CA GLU A 63 -18.10 3.69 3.67
C GLU A 63 -16.96 4.35 2.87
N LEU A 64 -17.27 4.75 1.63
CA LEU A 64 -16.34 5.46 0.74
C LEU A 64 -15.73 6.72 1.41
N GLU A 65 -16.51 7.42 2.24
CA GLU A 65 -16.04 8.61 2.95
C GLU A 65 -14.97 8.30 4.00
N THR A 66 -14.99 7.11 4.61
CA THR A 66 -13.94 6.68 5.55
C THR A 66 -12.59 6.61 4.84
N PHE A 67 -12.52 5.99 3.66
CA PHE A 67 -11.31 5.96 2.84
C PHE A 67 -10.83 7.36 2.44
N ARG A 68 -11.76 8.24 2.02
CA ARG A 68 -11.45 9.63 1.68
C ARG A 68 -10.86 10.39 2.87
N SER A 69 -11.42 10.17 4.06
CA SER A 69 -10.94 10.77 5.30
C SER A 69 -9.54 10.28 5.66
N CYS A 70 -9.29 8.97 5.65
CA CYS A 70 -7.96 8.40 5.91
C CYS A 70 -6.90 8.95 4.95
N PHE A 71 -7.22 9.02 3.65
CA PHE A 71 -6.34 9.60 2.64
C PHE A 71 -6.06 11.08 2.91
N LYS A 72 -7.09 11.86 3.27
CA LYS A 72 -6.98 13.30 3.53
C LYS A 72 -6.18 13.62 4.80
N ILE A 73 -6.37 12.83 5.86
CA ILE A 73 -5.67 12.99 7.15
C ILE A 73 -4.17 12.63 7.02
N GLY A 74 -3.81 11.88 5.97
CA GLY A 74 -2.43 11.50 5.70
C GLY A 74 -2.00 10.24 6.45
N TYR A 75 -2.95 9.33 6.72
CA TYR A 75 -2.62 7.99 7.21
C TYR A 75 -1.80 7.20 6.19
N HIS A 76 -1.12 6.17 6.66
CA HIS A 76 -0.33 5.27 5.82
C HIS A 76 -1.29 4.37 5.03
N CYS A 77 -1.70 4.88 3.87
CA CYS A 77 -2.65 4.22 2.97
C CYS A 77 -1.87 3.57 1.81
N TRP A 78 -1.93 2.24 1.74
CA TRP A 78 -1.22 1.43 0.76
C TRP A 78 -2.18 0.57 -0.04
N VAL A 79 -1.81 0.26 -1.28
CA VAL A 79 -2.52 -0.70 -2.13
C VAL A 79 -1.58 -1.79 -2.59
N GLY A 80 -2.11 -3.00 -2.70
CA GLY A 80 -1.47 -4.12 -3.37
C GLY A 80 -1.96 -4.19 -4.81
N GLU A 81 -1.03 -4.10 -5.75
CA GLU A 81 -1.29 -4.13 -7.18
C GLU A 81 -0.67 -5.38 -7.81
N ARG A 82 -1.45 -6.10 -8.62
CA ARG A 82 -0.98 -7.24 -9.41
C ARG A 82 -1.38 -7.03 -10.86
N ALA A 83 -0.43 -7.15 -11.79
CA ALA A 83 -0.67 -6.93 -13.22
C ALA A 83 -1.44 -5.62 -13.53
N ARG A 84 -1.15 -4.55 -12.78
CA ARG A 84 -1.81 -3.22 -12.85
C ARG A 84 -3.25 -3.15 -12.33
N GLU A 85 -3.73 -4.21 -11.70
CA GLU A 85 -5.01 -4.25 -11.00
C GLU A 85 -4.78 -4.13 -9.49
N VAL A 86 -5.55 -3.28 -8.81
CA VAL A 86 -5.54 -3.23 -7.34
C VAL A 86 -6.31 -4.45 -6.83
N VAL A 87 -5.62 -5.31 -6.09
CA VAL A 87 -6.17 -6.56 -5.55
C VAL A 87 -6.35 -6.54 -4.04
N GLY A 88 -5.88 -5.48 -3.38
CA GLY A 88 -6.01 -5.31 -1.94
C GLY A 88 -5.44 -3.98 -1.46
N TYR A 89 -5.58 -3.72 -0.17
CA TYR A 89 -5.14 -2.49 0.45
C TYR A 89 -4.84 -2.66 1.94
N GLY A 90 -4.07 -1.73 2.50
CA GLY A 90 -3.81 -1.63 3.94
C GLY A 90 -3.77 -0.17 4.38
N ILE A 91 -4.31 0.11 5.57
CA ILE A 91 -4.37 1.44 6.15
C ILE A 91 -3.88 1.36 7.60
N SER A 92 -2.90 2.17 7.96
CA SER A 92 -2.40 2.28 9.33
C SER A 92 -2.11 3.73 9.74
N THR A 93 -1.98 3.92 11.04
CA THR A 93 -1.49 5.18 11.64
C THR A 93 -0.17 4.92 12.34
N ILE A 94 0.67 5.95 12.46
CA ILE A 94 1.92 5.88 13.24
C ILE A 94 1.91 7.07 14.21
N GLY A 95 2.21 6.80 15.47
CA GLY A 95 2.26 7.82 16.51
C GLY A 95 2.83 7.25 17.80
N ALA A 96 3.39 8.10 18.66
CA ALA A 96 3.90 7.71 19.98
C ALA A 96 4.89 6.52 20.01
N GLY A 97 5.60 6.25 18.90
CA GLY A 97 6.50 5.11 18.79
C GLY A 97 5.82 3.77 18.46
N GLU A 98 4.52 3.79 18.16
CA GLU A 98 3.74 2.62 17.74
C GLU A 98 3.02 2.85 16.40
N SER A 99 2.54 1.75 15.82
CA SER A 99 1.73 1.76 14.59
C SER A 99 0.47 0.94 14.82
N HIS A 100 -0.67 1.51 14.45
CA HIS A 100 -1.96 0.82 14.53
C HIS A 100 -2.48 0.52 13.13
N VAL A 101 -2.67 -0.76 12.82
CA VAL A 101 -3.38 -1.20 11.62
C VAL A 101 -4.86 -0.88 11.83
N LEU A 102 -5.44 -0.10 10.92
CA LEU A 102 -6.84 0.29 10.96
C LEU A 102 -7.72 -0.65 10.12
N ASN A 103 -7.25 -0.97 8.91
CA ASN A 103 -7.93 -1.91 8.02
C ASN A 103 -6.91 -2.53 7.05
N LEU A 104 -7.09 -3.80 6.71
CA LEU A 104 -6.25 -4.58 5.80
C LEU A 104 -7.13 -5.59 5.09
N CYS A 105 -7.23 -5.47 3.78
CA CYS A 105 -8.18 -6.27 3.01
C CYS A 105 -7.58 -6.69 1.67
N ILE A 106 -7.82 -7.94 1.30
CA ILE A 106 -7.54 -8.49 -0.03
C ILE A 106 -8.89 -8.80 -0.68
N SER A 107 -9.04 -8.48 -1.96
CA SER A 107 -10.21 -8.86 -2.76
C SER A 107 -10.49 -10.37 -2.62
N PRO A 108 -11.75 -10.80 -2.43
CA PRO A 108 -12.09 -12.21 -2.24
C PRO A 108 -11.53 -13.15 -3.31
N ASN A 109 -11.41 -12.68 -4.55
CA ASN A 109 -10.85 -13.45 -5.67
C ASN A 109 -9.35 -13.77 -5.51
N TRP A 110 -8.66 -13.03 -4.64
CA TRP A 110 -7.22 -13.07 -4.44
C TRP A 110 -6.81 -13.54 -3.03
N GLN A 111 -7.78 -13.84 -2.15
CA GLN A 111 -7.52 -14.36 -0.80
C GLN A 111 -7.00 -15.81 -0.80
N GLY A 112 -6.36 -16.23 0.30
CA GLY A 112 -5.87 -17.60 0.51
C GLY A 112 -4.58 -17.94 -0.24
N ARG A 113 -3.79 -16.92 -0.60
CA ARG A 113 -2.58 -17.05 -1.43
C ARG A 113 -1.28 -16.65 -0.71
N GLY A 114 -1.32 -16.50 0.61
CA GLY A 114 -0.25 -15.95 1.46
C GLY A 114 -0.73 -14.69 2.18
#